data_AF-A0A316FFH4-F1
#
_entry.id   AF-A0A316FFH4-F1
#
_cell.length_a   1.000
_cell.length_b   1.000
_cell.length_c   1.000
_cell.angle_alpha   90.00
_cell.angle_beta   90.00
_cell.angle_gamma   90.00
#
_symmetry.space_group_name_H-M   'P 1'
#
loop_
_entity.id
_entity.type
_entity.pdbx_description
1 polymer ?
#
loop_
_entity_poly.entity_id
_entity_poly.type
_entity_poly.pdbx_seq_one_letter_code
_entity_poly.pdbx_strand_id
1 'polypeptide(L)'
;MTAVDVILDLRQWPDRVRDPAGLTALWDQVERALNGTDLRRRPENRVTLSRGVVAVRLARAEAAAVIRPDTAVRVVNVLERPRLQHPCRACTGPGRESEGVFRCPGCDGAGWLCAGHAQVLDGALIGTCRRHRPGCTECDRAATFRCAGPACRGQAAHCDKHRRGRAGDWAYCPGCHGTLFPDCATVKCGNVGSAGCEFTDDRLRGCGQRLCPEHLRRWQVFGPERLGLALCARHETALGGVPAAELIRRIVGGTYLRHQGDRRADPLPSLRAVGYMLRNFRHFTEANDPHWIRGTLKASGDAFGSDAEKVRRFVHHRDGKELPRPWQREIEELDGDRGSGEKLLDQARAVLRSHGGRDGAQLAGELSLGGYIAPRRIGGEDRPGQLYVLVPRHRRDVFRRWQAAMSRDLTQRHGGEIVVLPDRGSGGAR
;
A
#
# COMPACT_ATOMS: atom_id res chain seq x y z
N MET A 1 -36.12 -6.88 65.59
CA MET A 1 -35.93 -5.42 65.47
C MET A 1 -35.81 -5.09 63.99
N THR A 2 -36.66 -4.22 63.46
CA THR A 2 -36.60 -3.78 62.07
C THR A 2 -35.64 -2.60 61.98
N ALA A 3 -34.60 -2.71 61.15
CA ALA A 3 -33.62 -1.65 60.95
C ALA A 3 -34.12 -0.62 59.92
N VAL A 4 -33.72 0.64 60.07
CA VAL A 4 -33.97 1.71 59.09
C VAL A 4 -32.81 1.74 58.10
N ASP A 5 -33.10 1.63 56.80
CA ASP A 5 -32.07 1.68 55.76
C ASP A 5 -31.86 3.12 55.30
N VAL A 6 -30.62 3.61 55.39
CA VAL A 6 -30.27 4.98 55.00
C VAL A 6 -29.15 5.00 53.97
N ILE A 7 -29.16 6.06 53.16
CA ILE A 7 -28.06 6.44 52.26
C ILE A 7 -27.41 7.67 52.85
N LEU A 8 -26.09 7.62 53.03
CA LEU A 8 -25.29 8.78 53.41
C LEU A 8 -24.77 9.49 52.17
N ASP A 9 -25.06 10.77 52.02
CA ASP A 9 -24.47 11.62 50.98
C ASP A 9 -23.36 12.48 51.58
N LEU A 10 -22.13 12.13 51.21
CA LEU A 10 -20.89 12.74 51.67
C LEU A 10 -20.30 13.69 50.62
N ARG A 11 -21.03 14.02 49.54
CA ARG A 11 -20.49 14.90 48.48
C ARG A 11 -20.19 16.32 48.97
N GLN A 12 -20.80 16.75 50.09
CA GLN A 12 -20.52 18.02 50.76
C GLN A 12 -19.65 17.89 52.02
N TRP A 13 -19.21 16.67 52.34
CA TRP A 13 -18.26 16.42 53.43
C TRP A 13 -16.83 16.70 52.93
N PRO A 14 -15.99 17.45 53.66
CA PRO A 14 -14.68 17.85 53.16
C PRO A 14 -13.65 16.73 53.17
N ASP A 15 -13.75 15.82 54.15
CA ASP A 15 -12.77 14.76 54.38
C ASP A 15 -13.26 13.46 53.75
N ARG A 16 -12.34 12.65 53.24
CA ARG A 16 -12.71 11.31 52.77
C ARG A 16 -12.82 10.34 53.96
N VAL A 17 -13.92 9.60 54.05
CA VAL A 17 -14.04 8.46 54.96
C VAL A 17 -13.36 7.25 54.31
N ARG A 18 -12.26 6.77 54.90
CA ARG A 18 -11.35 5.81 54.25
C ARG A 18 -11.60 4.35 54.63
N ASP A 19 -12.26 4.11 55.75
CA ASP A 19 -12.41 2.79 56.35
C ASP A 19 -13.74 2.69 57.15
N PRO A 20 -14.15 1.48 57.54
CA PRO A 20 -15.38 1.27 58.31
C PRO A 20 -15.41 2.02 59.65
N ALA A 21 -14.28 2.14 60.34
CA ALA A 21 -14.21 2.80 61.65
C ALA A 21 -14.48 4.31 61.53
N GLY A 22 -13.94 4.96 60.50
CA GLY A 22 -14.22 6.35 60.19
C GLY A 22 -15.68 6.59 59.79
N LEU A 23 -16.32 5.62 59.13
CA LEU A 23 -17.74 5.69 58.81
C LEU A 23 -18.60 5.56 60.06
N THR A 24 -18.27 4.65 60.98
CA THR A 24 -18.94 4.53 62.29
C THR A 24 -18.78 5.81 63.09
N ALA A 25 -17.56 6.35 63.20
CA ALA A 25 -17.33 7.60 63.95
C ALA A 25 -18.03 8.82 63.34
N LEU A 26 -18.21 8.85 62.01
CA LEU A 26 -19.03 9.86 61.35
C LEU A 26 -20.52 9.63 61.64
N TRP A 27 -20.98 8.38 61.56
CA TRP A 27 -22.36 8.02 61.87
C TRP A 27 -22.74 8.39 63.30
N ASP A 28 -21.89 8.14 64.30
CA ASP A 28 -22.16 8.49 65.71
C ASP A 28 -22.37 10.00 65.92
N GLN A 29 -21.77 10.84 65.07
CA GLN A 29 -22.00 12.29 65.08
C GLN A 29 -23.32 12.66 64.40
N VAL A 30 -23.60 12.03 63.25
CA VAL A 30 -24.82 12.21 62.47
C VAL A 30 -26.05 11.75 63.25
N GLU A 31 -25.99 10.58 63.88
CA GLU A 31 -27.05 9.97 64.67
C GLU A 31 -27.45 10.85 65.87
N ARG A 32 -26.46 11.35 66.62
CA ARG A 32 -26.70 12.30 67.72
C ARG A 32 -27.42 13.56 67.24
N ALA A 33 -27.05 14.07 66.08
CA ALA A 33 -27.68 15.25 65.50
C ALA A 33 -29.08 14.98 64.91
N LEU A 34 -29.38 13.73 64.57
CA LEU A 34 -30.69 13.30 64.06
C LEU A 34 -31.63 12.78 65.15
N ASN A 35 -31.21 12.69 66.42
CA ASN A 35 -32.05 12.20 67.50
C ASN A 35 -33.40 12.95 67.57
N GLY A 36 -34.50 12.21 67.53
CA GLY A 36 -35.88 12.72 67.48
C GLY A 36 -36.36 13.12 66.08
N THR A 37 -35.53 13.02 65.04
CA THR A 37 -35.87 13.42 63.67
C THR A 37 -36.59 12.30 62.92
N ASP A 38 -37.76 12.60 62.35
CA ASP A 38 -38.46 11.72 61.42
C ASP A 38 -37.91 11.89 59.99
N LEU A 39 -37.16 10.89 59.52
CA LEU A 39 -36.50 10.93 58.21
C LEU A 39 -37.49 10.99 57.03
N ARG A 40 -38.78 10.68 57.23
CA ARG A 40 -39.80 10.76 56.17
C ARG A 40 -40.23 12.18 55.84
N ARG A 41 -40.05 13.12 56.78
CA ARG A 41 -40.51 14.50 56.62
C ARG A 41 -39.80 15.25 55.51
N ARG A 42 -38.61 14.78 55.11
CA ARG A 42 -37.81 15.36 54.03
C ARG A 42 -37.19 14.25 53.19
N PRO A 43 -37.09 14.44 51.87
CA PRO A 43 -36.37 13.50 51.00
C PRO A 43 -34.88 13.41 51.35
N GLU A 44 -34.34 14.43 52.02
CA GLU A 44 -32.95 14.54 52.46
C GLU A 44 -32.89 15.32 53.79
N ASN A 45 -32.30 14.70 54.81
CA ASN A 45 -32.10 15.30 56.12
C ASN A 45 -30.64 15.74 56.22
N ARG A 46 -30.41 17.04 56.06
CA ARG A 46 -29.07 17.63 56.12
C ARG A 46 -28.66 17.89 57.55
N VAL A 47 -27.54 17.30 57.94
CA VAL A 47 -26.88 17.50 59.22
C VAL A 47 -25.64 18.34 58.98
N THR A 48 -25.60 19.52 59.61
CA THR A 48 -24.39 20.35 59.63
C THR A 48 -23.59 19.98 60.86
N LEU A 49 -22.42 19.40 60.66
CA LEU A 49 -21.45 19.08 61.70
C LEU A 49 -20.30 20.09 61.65
N SER A 50 -19.41 20.06 62.65
CA SER A 50 -18.27 20.99 62.78
C SER A 50 -17.34 21.01 61.57
N ARG A 51 -17.27 19.90 60.82
CA ARG A 51 -16.41 19.78 59.63
C ARG A 51 -17.15 19.98 58.32
N GLY A 52 -18.47 19.82 58.25
CA GLY A 52 -19.17 19.93 56.97
C GLY A 52 -20.60 19.41 57.04
N VAL A 53 -21.19 19.19 55.86
CA VAL A 53 -22.59 18.77 55.73
C VAL A 53 -22.65 17.32 55.29
N VAL A 54 -23.45 16.53 56.03
CA VAL A 54 -23.84 15.16 55.65
C VAL A 54 -25.34 15.17 55.36
N ALA A 55 -25.73 14.61 54.23
CA ALA A 55 -27.14 14.41 53.91
C ALA A 55 -27.53 12.95 54.19
N VAL A 56 -28.59 12.74 54.96
CA VAL A 56 -29.14 11.41 55.25
C VAL A 56 -30.45 11.24 54.51
N ARG A 57 -30.50 10.24 53.63
CA ARG A 57 -31.68 9.92 52.83
C ARG A 57 -32.21 8.57 53.24
N LEU A 58 -33.52 8.47 53.40
CA LEU A 58 -34.18 7.20 53.68
C LEU A 58 -34.19 6.35 52.40
N ALA A 59 -33.56 5.17 52.43
CA ALA A 59 -33.62 4.20 51.33
C ALA A 59 -34.87 3.32 51.41
N ARG A 60 -35.17 2.83 52.62
CA ARG A 60 -36.36 2.00 52.90
C ARG A 60 -36.70 2.12 54.39
N ALA A 61 -37.98 2.20 54.72
CA ALA A 61 -38.48 2.11 56.10
C ALA A 61 -39.52 1.00 56.19
N GLU A 62 -39.31 0.04 57.11
CA GLU A 62 -40.29 -1.02 57.39
C GLU A 62 -41.11 -0.74 58.67
N ALA A 63 -40.59 0.06 59.60
CA ALA A 63 -41.31 0.71 60.70
C ALA A 63 -40.49 1.91 61.23
N ALA A 64 -41.08 2.74 62.11
CA ALA A 64 -40.54 3.96 62.75
C ALA A 64 -39.29 4.60 62.09
N ALA A 65 -39.50 5.61 61.25
CA ALA A 65 -38.41 6.40 60.64
C ALA A 65 -37.94 7.58 61.53
N VAL A 66 -38.30 7.55 62.82
CA VAL A 66 -37.83 8.53 63.82
C VAL A 66 -36.56 7.98 64.44
N ILE A 67 -35.44 8.65 64.23
CA ILE A 67 -34.15 8.23 64.78
C ILE A 67 -34.14 8.46 66.28
N ARG A 68 -33.88 7.40 67.04
CA ARG A 68 -33.71 7.37 68.51
C ARG A 68 -32.47 6.55 68.87
N PRO A 69 -31.94 6.64 70.09
CA PRO A 69 -30.74 5.91 70.49
C PRO A 69 -30.84 4.37 70.38
N ASP A 70 -32.05 3.82 70.39
CA ASP A 70 -32.35 2.39 70.24
C ASP A 70 -32.73 2.00 68.79
N THR A 71 -32.77 2.97 67.87
CA THR A 71 -33.12 2.72 66.47
C THR A 71 -31.95 2.04 65.77
N ALA A 72 -32.13 0.79 65.37
CA ALA A 72 -31.16 0.11 64.53
C ALA A 72 -31.14 0.77 63.14
N VAL A 73 -29.99 1.33 62.73
CA VAL A 73 -29.82 1.93 61.41
C VAL A 73 -28.80 1.15 60.59
N ARG A 74 -29.11 0.91 59.32
CA ARG A 74 -28.21 0.28 58.36
C ARG A 74 -27.90 1.27 57.24
N VAL A 75 -26.64 1.67 57.13
CA VAL A 75 -26.15 2.46 56.00
C VAL A 75 -25.99 1.53 54.80
N VAL A 76 -26.94 1.55 53.87
CA VAL A 76 -26.96 0.64 52.71
C VAL A 76 -26.18 1.18 51.52
N ASN A 77 -25.92 2.49 51.48
CA ASN A 77 -25.11 3.11 50.43
C ASN A 77 -24.48 4.43 50.91
N VAL A 78 -23.36 4.80 50.29
CA VAL A 78 -22.65 6.05 50.54
C VAL A 78 -22.37 6.75 49.21
N LEU A 79 -22.91 7.94 49.02
CA LEU A 79 -22.65 8.77 47.85
C LEU A 79 -21.43 9.66 48.13
N GLU A 80 -20.32 9.39 47.45
CA GLU A 80 -19.09 10.17 47.52
C GLU A 80 -18.94 11.07 46.27
N ARG A 81 -17.99 12.02 46.31
CA ARG A 81 -17.56 12.72 45.08
C ARG A 81 -16.95 11.72 44.10
N PRO A 82 -17.11 11.91 42.78
CA PRO A 82 -16.45 11.06 41.78
C PRO A 82 -14.94 10.96 42.03
N ARG A 83 -14.41 9.74 41.98
CA ARG A 83 -12.98 9.47 42.15
C ARG A 83 -12.26 9.71 40.82
N LEU A 84 -11.30 10.62 40.81
CA LEU A 84 -10.34 10.71 39.71
C LEU A 84 -9.40 9.51 39.81
N GLN A 85 -9.30 8.70 38.75
CA GLN A 85 -8.41 7.54 38.74
C GLN A 85 -6.95 7.99 38.56
N HIS A 86 -6.77 9.01 37.73
CA HIS A 86 -5.47 9.56 37.39
C HIS A 86 -5.50 11.08 37.59
N PRO A 87 -5.31 11.59 38.82
CA PRO A 87 -5.33 13.03 39.04
C PRO A 87 -4.21 13.73 38.25
N CYS A 88 -4.54 14.84 37.59
CA CYS A 88 -3.56 15.65 36.89
C CYS A 88 -2.55 16.27 37.87
N ARG A 89 -1.25 16.01 37.66
CA ARG A 89 -0.16 16.51 38.51
C ARG A 89 -0.07 18.04 38.57
N ALA A 90 -0.44 18.73 37.49
CA ALA A 90 -0.35 20.19 37.40
C ALA A 90 -1.56 20.90 38.03
N CYS A 91 -2.65 20.17 38.27
CA CYS A 91 -3.85 20.71 38.90
C CYS A 91 -3.72 20.66 40.42
N THR A 92 -2.90 21.54 41.00
CA THR A 92 -2.74 21.66 42.45
C THR A 92 -3.58 22.82 42.98
N GLY A 93 -4.74 22.52 43.57
CA GLY A 93 -5.56 23.52 44.27
C GLY A 93 -6.98 23.04 44.59
N PRO A 94 -7.60 23.53 45.69
CA PRO A 94 -8.98 23.19 46.02
C PRO A 94 -9.93 23.53 44.86
N GLY A 95 -10.72 22.55 44.43
CA GLY A 95 -11.72 22.74 43.36
C GLY A 95 -11.16 22.79 41.93
N ARG A 96 -9.87 22.51 41.71
CA ARG A 96 -9.24 22.48 40.37
C ARG A 96 -8.77 21.09 39.94
N GLU A 97 -9.14 20.04 40.67
CA GLU A 97 -8.79 18.68 40.33
C GLU A 97 -9.44 18.24 39.01
N SER A 98 -8.66 17.61 38.13
CA SER A 98 -9.12 17.15 36.82
C SER A 98 -8.49 15.82 36.47
N GLU A 99 -9.22 14.97 35.74
CA GLU A 99 -8.69 13.69 35.25
C GLU A 99 -7.55 13.92 34.25
N GLY A 100 -6.45 13.22 34.48
CA GLY A 100 -5.30 13.15 33.61
C GLY A 100 -5.52 12.10 32.53
N VAL A 101 -5.61 12.55 31.28
CA VAL A 101 -5.84 11.68 30.12
C VAL A 101 -4.54 11.37 29.36
N PHE A 102 -3.46 12.11 29.66
CA PHE A 102 -2.14 11.88 29.09
C PHE A 102 -1.14 11.49 30.17
N ARG A 103 -0.26 10.54 29.86
CA ARG A 103 0.89 10.20 30.69
C ARG A 103 2.15 10.78 30.09
N CYS A 104 2.80 11.70 30.80
CA CYS A 104 4.07 12.27 30.38
C CYS A 104 5.20 11.23 30.46
N PRO A 105 5.88 10.88 29.36
CA PRO A 105 6.94 9.86 29.35
C PRO A 105 8.16 10.23 30.19
N GLY A 106 8.46 11.53 30.34
CA GLY A 106 9.61 12.00 31.12
C GLY A 106 9.36 12.11 32.63
N CYS A 107 8.15 11.81 33.12
CA CYS A 107 7.85 11.83 34.55
C CYS A 107 7.82 10.40 35.13
N ASP A 108 8.47 10.20 36.27
CA ASP A 108 8.39 8.94 37.01
C ASP A 108 6.99 8.73 37.60
N GLY A 109 6.28 7.67 37.17
CA GLY A 109 5.08 7.08 37.81
C GLY A 109 3.80 7.93 37.91
N ALA A 110 3.89 9.19 38.36
CA ALA A 110 2.80 10.12 38.67
C ALA A 110 2.68 11.24 37.61
N GLY A 111 3.07 10.96 36.36
CA GLY A 111 3.14 11.92 35.26
C GLY A 111 1.83 12.24 34.55
N TRP A 112 0.67 12.03 35.18
CA TRP A 112 -0.63 12.22 34.54
C TRP A 112 -0.97 13.70 34.36
N LEU A 113 -1.49 14.05 33.19
CA LEU A 113 -1.80 15.41 32.77
C LEU A 113 -3.19 15.45 32.15
N CYS A 114 -4.01 16.42 32.55
CA CYS A 114 -5.26 16.70 31.85
C CYS A 114 -4.97 17.37 30.49
N ALA A 115 -5.99 17.42 29.62
CA ALA A 115 -5.85 18.00 28.29
C ALA A 115 -5.35 19.45 28.28
N GLY A 116 -5.69 20.26 29.31
CA GLY A 116 -5.22 21.64 29.43
C GLY A 116 -3.75 21.79 29.85
N HIS A 117 -3.15 20.77 30.45
CA HIS A 117 -1.75 20.79 30.92
C HIS A 117 -0.80 19.93 30.07
N ALA A 118 -1.35 19.04 29.25
CA ALA A 118 -0.58 18.26 28.30
C ALA A 118 -0.22 19.10 27.07
N GLN A 119 1.05 19.04 26.69
CA GLN A 119 1.54 19.52 25.41
C GLN A 119 1.63 18.33 24.46
N VAL A 120 0.72 18.32 23.48
CA VAL A 120 0.69 17.34 22.40
C VAL A 120 1.30 18.02 21.17
N LEU A 121 2.30 17.38 20.57
CA LEU A 121 2.89 17.86 19.33
C LEU A 121 2.15 17.28 18.14
N ASP A 122 2.12 18.01 17.02
CA ASP A 122 1.49 17.51 15.79
C ASP A 122 2.10 16.17 15.37
N GLY A 123 1.29 15.28 14.80
CA GLY A 123 1.73 14.00 14.24
C GLY A 123 1.84 12.83 15.22
N ALA A 124 1.66 13.04 16.54
CA ALA A 124 1.46 11.94 17.49
C ALA A 124 0.68 12.35 18.74
N LEU A 125 -0.24 11.49 19.19
CA LEU A 125 -1.04 11.70 20.40
C LEU A 125 -0.26 11.35 21.69
N ILE A 126 0.93 11.96 21.85
CA ILE A 126 1.81 11.78 23.01
C ILE A 126 1.84 13.10 23.79
N GLY A 127 1.17 13.11 24.95
CA GLY A 127 1.16 14.28 25.84
C GLY A 127 2.42 14.37 26.69
N THR A 128 3.04 15.56 26.72
CA THR A 128 4.21 15.88 27.55
C THR A 128 3.91 17.04 28.49
N CYS A 129 4.55 17.10 29.66
CA CYS A 129 4.45 18.31 30.49
C CYS A 129 5.38 19.40 29.95
N ARG A 130 5.16 20.66 30.33
CA ARG A 130 6.00 21.79 29.90
C ARG A 130 7.51 21.60 30.14
N ARG A 131 7.90 20.88 31.19
CA ARG A 131 9.31 20.59 31.53
C ARG A 131 9.94 19.51 30.64
N HIS A 132 9.13 18.59 30.12
CA HIS A 132 9.57 17.46 29.29
C HIS A 132 9.12 17.60 27.84
N ARG A 133 8.79 18.83 27.41
CA ARG A 133 8.55 19.11 26.00
C ARG A 133 9.85 18.79 25.25
N PRO A 134 9.85 17.89 24.27
CA PRO A 134 11.07 17.53 23.57
C PRO A 134 11.59 18.72 22.75
N GLY A 135 12.92 18.80 22.62
CA GLY A 135 13.59 19.70 21.69
C GLY A 135 13.58 19.14 20.26
N CYS A 136 13.86 20.01 19.30
CA CYS A 136 14.07 19.64 17.92
C CYS A 136 15.38 18.88 17.76
N THR A 137 15.35 17.67 17.21
CA THR A 137 16.55 16.82 17.03
C THR A 137 17.67 17.47 16.19
N GLU A 138 17.37 18.47 15.38
CA GLU A 138 18.33 19.14 14.48
C GLU A 138 18.92 20.44 15.05
N CYS A 139 18.27 21.09 16.02
CA CYS A 139 18.68 22.43 16.47
C CYS A 139 18.28 22.79 17.90
N ASP A 140 17.77 21.83 18.68
CA ASP A 140 17.36 21.93 20.08
C ASP A 140 16.28 22.96 20.43
N ARG A 141 15.79 23.74 19.45
CA ARG A 141 14.62 24.62 19.63
C ARG A 141 13.39 23.81 20.04
N ALA A 142 12.44 24.44 20.73
CA ALA A 142 11.20 23.77 21.14
C ALA A 142 10.51 23.10 19.94
N ALA A 143 10.28 21.79 20.04
CA ALA A 143 9.61 21.04 18.97
C ALA A 143 8.12 21.38 18.92
N THR A 144 7.57 21.35 17.72
CA THR A 144 6.16 21.63 17.40
C THR A 144 5.47 20.41 16.80
N PHE A 145 6.22 19.46 16.24
CA PHE A 145 5.68 18.23 15.68
C PHE A 145 6.61 17.02 15.93
N ARG A 146 6.07 15.83 15.70
CA ARG A 146 6.80 14.55 15.66
C ARG A 146 6.80 14.00 14.23
N CYS A 147 7.96 13.54 13.78
CA CYS A 147 8.12 13.07 12.40
C CYS A 147 7.42 11.72 12.18
N ALA A 148 6.49 11.68 11.23
CA ALA A 148 5.73 10.48 10.84
C ALA A 148 6.52 9.52 9.93
N GLY A 149 7.77 9.86 9.58
CA GLY A 149 8.56 9.08 8.62
C GLY A 149 9.11 7.75 9.17
N PRO A 150 9.49 6.82 8.27
CA PRO A 150 9.83 5.44 8.63
C PRO A 150 11.08 5.30 9.51
N ALA A 151 12.03 6.23 9.41
CA ALA A 151 13.21 6.23 10.28
C ALA A 151 12.88 6.74 11.68
N CYS A 152 12.02 7.75 11.79
CA CYS A 152 11.71 8.39 13.08
C CYS A 152 10.57 7.70 13.83
N ARG A 153 9.60 7.08 13.14
CA ARG A 153 8.45 6.36 13.72
C ARG A 153 7.72 7.15 14.83
N GLY A 154 7.57 8.46 14.66
CA GLY A 154 6.96 9.35 15.67
C GLY A 154 7.79 9.64 16.92
N GLN A 155 8.99 9.07 17.05
CA GLN A 155 9.85 9.22 18.23
C GLN A 155 10.66 10.52 18.21
N ALA A 156 11.13 10.92 17.03
CA ALA A 156 11.86 12.18 16.85
C ALA A 156 10.90 13.37 16.75
N ALA A 157 11.24 14.45 17.47
CA ALA A 157 10.48 15.69 17.49
C ALA A 157 11.27 16.82 16.81
N HIS A 158 10.58 17.71 16.12
CA HIS A 158 11.21 18.75 15.31
C HIS A 158 10.44 20.07 15.43
N CYS A 159 11.11 21.19 15.16
CA CYS A 159 10.51 22.52 15.08
C CYS A 159 10.02 22.84 13.67
N ASP A 160 9.16 23.85 13.50
CA ASP A 160 8.55 24.19 12.20
C ASP A 160 9.55 24.53 11.09
N LYS A 161 10.73 25.07 11.41
CA LYS A 161 11.81 25.29 10.43
C LYS A 161 12.23 24.00 9.71
N HIS A 162 12.16 22.87 10.40
CA HIS A 162 12.52 21.55 9.88
C HIS A 162 11.28 20.72 9.49
N ARG A 163 10.09 21.33 9.51
CA ARG A 163 8.86 20.70 9.05
C ARG A 163 8.85 20.67 7.53
N ARG A 164 8.69 19.47 6.97
CA ARG A 164 8.38 19.27 5.56
C ARG A 164 6.99 18.67 5.45
N GLY A 165 6.13 19.28 4.65
CA GLY A 165 4.75 18.86 4.44
C GLY A 165 4.52 18.41 3.00
N ARG A 166 3.55 17.50 2.84
CA ARG A 166 2.84 17.23 1.58
C ARG A 166 1.34 17.28 1.89
N ALA A 167 0.49 17.46 0.89
CA ALA A 167 -0.97 17.45 1.04
C ALA A 167 -1.46 16.36 2.03
N GLY A 168 -2.10 16.80 3.12
CA GLY A 168 -2.55 16.00 4.27
C GLY A 168 -1.97 16.47 5.62
N ASP A 169 -2.41 15.85 6.71
CA ASP A 169 -2.05 16.23 8.10
C ASP A 169 -0.70 15.67 8.58
N TRP A 170 0.12 15.11 7.68
CA TRP A 170 1.37 14.42 8.03
C TRP A 170 2.58 15.35 7.94
N ALA A 171 3.41 15.36 8.99
CA ALA A 171 4.63 16.16 9.07
C ALA A 171 5.89 15.27 9.11
N TYR A 172 6.88 15.61 8.29
CA TYR A 172 8.13 14.88 8.17
C TYR A 172 9.34 15.77 8.48
N CYS A 173 10.39 15.18 9.03
CA CYS A 173 11.72 15.81 9.05
C CYS A 173 12.35 15.78 7.65
N PRO A 174 13.40 16.57 7.38
CA PRO A 174 14.02 16.63 6.06
C PRO A 174 14.53 15.27 5.55
N GLY A 175 15.16 14.47 6.42
CA GLY A 175 15.68 13.15 6.05
C GLY A 175 14.58 12.14 5.68
N CYS A 176 13.54 12.03 6.50
CA CYS A 176 12.40 11.17 6.19
C CYS A 176 11.64 11.64 4.95
N HIS A 177 11.47 12.97 4.80
CA HIS A 177 10.84 13.55 3.62
C HIS A 177 11.61 13.20 2.36
N GLY A 178 12.93 13.40 2.31
CA GLY A 178 13.76 13.07 1.15
C GLY A 178 13.79 11.57 0.82
N THR A 179 13.57 10.71 1.82
CA THR A 179 13.48 9.26 1.60
C THR A 179 12.14 8.85 0.96
N LEU A 180 11.04 9.39 1.46
CA LEU A 180 9.68 9.07 0.96
C LEU A 180 9.35 9.81 -0.34
N PHE A 181 9.87 11.02 -0.47
CA PHE A 181 9.63 11.95 -1.57
C PHE A 181 10.97 12.47 -2.10
N PRO A 182 11.83 11.59 -2.64
CA PRO A 182 13.10 12.01 -3.22
C PRO A 182 12.85 12.93 -4.40
N ASP A 183 13.74 13.88 -4.62
CA ASP A 183 13.68 14.74 -5.80
C ASP A 183 13.87 13.93 -7.08
N CYS A 184 13.26 14.37 -8.18
CA CYS A 184 13.55 13.82 -9.48
C CYS A 184 15.02 14.09 -9.84
N ALA A 185 15.73 13.06 -10.30
CA ALA A 185 17.14 13.11 -10.69
C ALA A 185 17.40 13.97 -11.93
N THR A 186 16.34 14.39 -12.66
CA THR A 186 16.48 15.31 -13.79
C THR A 186 16.78 16.71 -13.30
N VAL A 187 17.85 17.31 -13.83
CA VAL A 187 18.29 18.67 -13.52
C VAL A 187 17.13 19.66 -13.71
N LYS A 188 16.91 20.54 -12.72
CA LYS A 188 15.84 21.56 -12.66
C LYS A 188 14.41 21.01 -12.59
N CYS A 189 14.21 19.70 -12.41
CA CYS A 189 12.87 19.16 -12.17
C CYS A 189 12.49 19.31 -10.69
N GLY A 190 11.42 20.06 -10.41
CA GLY A 190 10.88 20.22 -9.04
C GLY A 190 9.91 19.12 -8.61
N ASN A 191 9.73 18.07 -9.42
CA ASN A 191 8.76 17.00 -9.15
C ASN A 191 9.38 15.87 -8.30
N VAL A 192 8.52 15.12 -7.60
CA VAL A 192 8.92 13.97 -6.79
C VAL A 192 9.30 12.77 -7.66
N GLY A 193 10.48 12.20 -7.39
CA GLY A 193 11.02 10.97 -7.98
C GLY A 193 10.33 9.70 -7.48
N SER A 194 9.07 9.47 -7.86
CA SER A 194 8.27 8.36 -7.36
C SER A 194 8.69 6.98 -7.87
N ALA A 195 9.41 6.90 -9.00
CA ALA A 195 9.89 5.64 -9.58
C ALA A 195 11.42 5.59 -9.64
N GLY A 196 12.01 4.42 -9.44
CA GLY A 196 13.44 4.20 -9.63
C GLY A 196 13.75 3.80 -11.07
N CYS A 197 14.94 4.15 -11.56
CA CYS A 197 15.48 3.53 -12.77
C CYS A 197 15.89 2.08 -12.46
N GLU A 198 15.27 1.13 -13.15
CA GLU A 198 15.38 -0.32 -13.01
C GLU A 198 16.49 -0.92 -13.87
N PHE A 199 17.31 -0.09 -14.51
CA PHE A 199 18.53 -0.56 -15.15
C PHE A 199 19.44 -1.18 -14.10
N THR A 200 19.94 -2.37 -14.41
CA THR A 200 20.87 -3.14 -13.58
C THR A 200 22.07 -3.53 -14.40
N ASP A 201 23.25 -3.51 -13.78
CA ASP A 201 24.44 -4.12 -14.36
C ASP A 201 24.48 -5.65 -14.10
N ASP A 202 25.54 -6.30 -14.57
CA ASP A 202 25.72 -7.75 -14.46
C ASP A 202 25.97 -8.22 -13.01
N ARG A 203 26.17 -7.28 -12.08
CA ARG A 203 26.28 -7.52 -10.63
C ARG A 203 25.03 -7.06 -9.87
N LEU A 204 23.91 -6.87 -10.58
CA LEU A 204 22.65 -6.37 -10.03
C LEU A 204 22.78 -5.01 -9.32
N ARG A 205 23.77 -4.19 -9.69
CA ARG A 205 23.86 -2.81 -9.20
C ARG A 205 22.88 -1.95 -9.99
N GLY A 206 21.89 -1.40 -9.29
CA GLY A 206 20.89 -0.51 -9.87
C GLY A 206 21.44 0.88 -10.19
N CYS A 207 20.78 1.60 -11.10
CA CYS A 207 21.10 2.98 -11.44
C CYS A 207 21.05 3.96 -10.25
N GLY A 208 20.13 3.73 -9.30
CA GLY A 208 19.92 4.58 -8.13
C GLY A 208 19.13 5.87 -8.39
N GLN A 209 18.96 6.29 -9.65
CA GLN A 209 18.18 7.49 -9.97
C GLN A 209 16.69 7.30 -9.66
N ARG A 210 16.10 8.35 -9.06
CA ARG A 210 14.67 8.49 -8.78
C ARG A 210 14.07 9.49 -9.77
N LEU A 211 12.96 9.17 -10.43
CA LEU A 211 12.41 9.94 -11.54
C LEU A 211 10.91 10.15 -11.34
N CYS A 212 10.43 11.34 -11.67
CA CYS A 212 9.00 11.63 -11.72
C CYS A 212 8.36 10.94 -12.95
N PRO A 213 7.02 10.78 -12.98
CA PRO A 213 6.34 10.13 -14.11
C PRO A 213 6.62 10.77 -15.48
N GLU A 214 6.93 12.07 -15.54
CA GLU A 214 7.22 12.80 -16.79
C GLU A 214 8.60 12.47 -17.37
N HIS A 215 9.59 12.26 -16.48
CA HIS A 215 10.98 11.97 -16.87
C HIS A 215 11.30 10.48 -16.88
N LEU A 216 10.41 9.66 -16.31
CA LEU A 216 10.50 8.23 -16.37
C LEU A 216 10.16 7.75 -17.79
N ARG A 217 11.08 7.02 -18.41
CA ARG A 217 10.81 6.29 -19.65
C ARG A 217 10.43 4.87 -19.29
N ARG A 218 9.15 4.54 -19.39
CA ARG A 218 8.69 3.16 -19.21
C ARG A 218 8.80 2.43 -20.52
N TRP A 219 9.55 1.35 -20.49
CA TRP A 219 9.56 0.35 -21.53
C TRP A 219 8.30 -0.54 -21.41
N GLN A 220 7.11 0.06 -21.55
CA GLN A 220 5.84 -0.64 -21.41
C GLN A 220 5.35 -1.15 -22.77
N VAL A 221 4.95 -2.43 -22.82
CA VAL A 221 4.08 -2.94 -23.89
C VAL A 221 2.64 -2.75 -23.41
N PHE A 222 1.81 -2.08 -24.21
CA PHE A 222 0.41 -1.74 -23.96
C PHE A 222 -0.36 -2.74 -23.07
N GLY A 223 -1.07 -2.22 -22.06
CA GLY A 223 -1.94 -2.97 -21.15
C GLY A 223 -1.99 -2.35 -19.75
N PRO A 224 -2.94 -2.76 -18.89
CA PRO A 224 -3.02 -2.29 -17.49
C PRO A 224 -1.87 -2.81 -16.61
N GLU A 225 -1.15 -3.83 -17.07
CA GLU A 225 -0.03 -4.44 -16.34
C GLU A 225 1.23 -3.58 -16.50
N ARG A 226 1.96 -3.36 -15.39
CA ARG A 226 3.19 -2.54 -15.39
C ARG A 226 4.39 -3.35 -15.91
N LEU A 227 4.22 -3.99 -17.07
CA LEU A 227 5.22 -4.86 -17.68
C LEU A 227 6.28 -4.05 -18.41
N GLY A 228 7.53 -4.10 -17.92
CA GLY A 228 8.66 -3.38 -18.51
C GLY A 228 9.72 -2.95 -17.51
N LEU A 229 10.77 -2.30 -18.02
CA LEU A 229 11.71 -1.54 -17.21
C LEU A 229 11.34 -0.06 -17.17
N ALA A 230 11.35 0.51 -15.98
CA ALA A 230 11.34 1.95 -15.76
C ALA A 230 12.77 2.49 -15.88
N LEU A 231 13.04 3.36 -16.84
CA LEU A 231 14.40 3.80 -17.17
C LEU A 231 14.55 5.32 -17.10
N CYS A 232 15.76 5.76 -16.76
CA CYS A 232 16.20 7.13 -16.99
C CYS A 232 16.52 7.34 -18.47
N ALA A 233 16.53 8.61 -18.91
CA ALA A 233 16.87 8.95 -20.30
C ALA A 233 18.20 8.33 -20.75
N ARG A 234 19.23 8.38 -19.91
CA ARG A 234 20.55 7.79 -20.22
C ARG A 234 20.46 6.29 -20.54
N HIS A 235 19.77 5.53 -19.71
CA HIS A 235 19.67 4.08 -19.89
C HIS A 235 18.63 3.67 -20.93
N GLU A 236 17.63 4.49 -21.19
CA GLU A 236 16.72 4.28 -22.32
C GLU A 236 17.49 4.36 -23.64
N THR A 237 18.29 5.42 -23.83
CA THR A 237 19.06 5.61 -25.07
C THR A 237 20.12 4.52 -25.25
N ALA A 238 20.72 4.04 -24.16
CA ALA A 238 21.71 2.97 -24.19
C ALA A 238 21.15 1.62 -24.69
N LEU A 239 19.83 1.39 -24.67
CA LEU A 239 19.25 0.12 -25.09
C LEU A 239 19.07 -0.02 -26.60
N GLY A 240 19.11 1.08 -27.36
CA GLY A 240 18.81 1.07 -28.80
C GLY A 240 19.71 0.17 -29.67
N GLY A 241 20.89 -0.20 -29.18
CA GLY A 241 21.86 -1.08 -29.85
C GLY A 241 22.18 -2.38 -29.10
N VAL A 242 21.41 -2.72 -28.07
CA VAL A 242 21.70 -3.85 -27.19
C VAL A 242 21.23 -5.17 -27.84
N PRO A 243 22.07 -6.23 -27.87
CA PRO A 243 21.65 -7.55 -28.36
C PRO A 243 20.43 -8.11 -27.64
N ALA A 244 19.59 -8.88 -28.33
CA ALA A 244 18.35 -9.43 -27.78
C ALA A 244 18.54 -10.19 -26.45
N ALA A 245 19.60 -11.01 -26.35
CA ALA A 245 19.88 -11.79 -25.14
C ALA A 245 20.25 -10.90 -23.94
N GLU A 246 21.06 -9.86 -24.18
CA GLU A 246 21.37 -8.86 -23.16
C GLU A 246 20.10 -8.09 -22.75
N LEU A 247 19.25 -7.75 -23.72
CA LEU A 247 17.98 -7.07 -23.45
C LEU A 247 17.10 -7.89 -22.49
N ILE A 248 16.97 -9.21 -22.73
CA ILE A 248 16.29 -10.15 -21.84
C ILE A 248 16.95 -10.18 -20.46
N ARG A 249 18.28 -10.23 -20.41
CA ARG A 249 19.03 -10.21 -19.15
C ARG A 249 18.72 -8.96 -18.32
N ARG A 250 18.68 -7.78 -18.93
CA ARG A 250 18.32 -6.52 -18.25
C ARG A 250 16.89 -6.55 -17.71
N ILE A 251 15.94 -7.14 -18.44
CA ILE A 251 14.55 -7.35 -17.96
C ILE A 251 14.55 -8.21 -16.70
N VAL A 252 15.28 -9.33 -16.71
CA VAL A 252 15.36 -10.27 -15.58
C VAL A 252 15.93 -9.57 -14.36
N GLY A 253 17.08 -8.89 -14.49
CA GLY A 253 17.75 -8.20 -13.39
C GLY A 253 16.89 -7.09 -12.78
N GLY A 254 16.31 -6.22 -13.62
CA GLY A 254 15.46 -5.12 -13.15
C GLY A 254 14.17 -5.62 -12.48
N THR A 255 13.54 -6.64 -13.04
CA THR A 255 12.32 -7.24 -12.46
C THR A 255 12.62 -7.97 -11.15
N TYR A 256 13.76 -8.67 -11.07
CA TYR A 256 14.21 -9.32 -9.83
C TYR A 256 14.43 -8.31 -8.71
N LEU A 257 15.16 -7.22 -8.93
CA LEU A 257 15.39 -6.20 -7.90
C LEU A 257 14.10 -5.53 -7.44
N ARG A 258 13.18 -5.24 -8.37
CA ARG A 258 11.86 -4.71 -8.03
C ARG A 258 11.10 -5.68 -7.13
N HIS A 259 11.13 -6.97 -7.43
CA HIS A 259 10.46 -8.00 -6.64
C HIS A 259 11.09 -8.18 -5.23
N GLN A 260 12.40 -7.96 -5.09
CA GLN A 260 13.05 -7.94 -3.77
C GLN A 260 12.60 -6.75 -2.90
N GLY A 261 12.37 -5.59 -3.52
CA GLY A 261 11.89 -4.38 -2.82
C GLY A 261 10.39 -4.41 -2.51
N ASP A 262 9.59 -5.07 -3.36
CA ASP A 262 8.16 -5.24 -3.19
C ASP A 262 7.73 -6.63 -3.70
N ARG A 263 7.46 -7.56 -2.78
CA ARG A 263 7.01 -8.92 -3.12
C ARG A 263 5.66 -8.96 -3.85
N ARG A 264 4.89 -7.87 -3.80
CA ARG A 264 3.62 -7.73 -4.53
C ARG A 264 3.83 -7.20 -5.95
N ALA A 265 5.05 -6.80 -6.31
CA ALA A 265 5.34 -6.34 -7.66
C ALA A 265 5.17 -7.46 -8.70
N ASP A 266 4.75 -7.06 -9.90
CA ASP A 266 4.47 -7.95 -11.02
C ASP A 266 5.63 -8.93 -11.29
N PRO A 267 5.32 -10.21 -11.57
CA PRO A 267 6.33 -11.22 -11.88
C PRO A 267 7.01 -10.95 -13.22
N LEU A 268 7.92 -11.84 -13.62
CA LEU A 268 8.50 -11.79 -14.96
C LEU A 268 7.41 -11.79 -16.05
N PRO A 269 7.62 -11.04 -17.15
CA PRO A 269 6.63 -10.89 -18.22
C PRO A 269 6.31 -12.23 -18.92
N SER A 270 5.17 -12.27 -19.60
CA SER A 270 4.81 -13.37 -20.52
C SER A 270 5.76 -13.43 -21.71
N LEU A 271 5.86 -14.59 -22.36
CA LEU A 271 6.69 -14.76 -23.57
C LEU A 271 6.19 -13.84 -24.69
N ARG A 272 4.86 -13.66 -24.80
CA ARG A 272 4.26 -12.71 -25.76
C ARG A 272 4.71 -11.28 -25.49
N ALA A 273 4.70 -10.85 -24.22
CA ALA A 273 5.17 -9.51 -23.84
C ALA A 273 6.66 -9.33 -24.15
N VAL A 274 7.50 -10.34 -23.90
CA VAL A 274 8.92 -10.31 -24.29
C VAL A 274 9.10 -10.25 -25.80
N GLY A 275 8.33 -11.01 -26.57
CA GLY A 275 8.34 -10.93 -28.03
C GLY A 275 8.00 -9.52 -28.53
N TYR A 276 6.94 -8.89 -28.01
CA TYR A 276 6.62 -7.50 -28.35
C TYR A 276 7.74 -6.52 -27.99
N MET A 277 8.36 -6.70 -26.83
CA MET A 277 9.50 -5.90 -26.41
C MET A 277 10.68 -6.01 -27.39
N LEU A 278 11.02 -7.23 -27.82
CA LEU A 278 12.07 -7.47 -28.80
C LEU A 278 11.77 -6.83 -30.17
N ARG A 279 10.51 -6.86 -30.63
CA ARG A 279 10.09 -6.16 -31.87
C ARG A 279 10.32 -4.64 -31.80
N ASN A 280 10.07 -4.02 -30.65
CA ASN A 280 10.31 -2.59 -30.46
C ASN A 280 11.80 -2.22 -30.60
N PHE A 281 12.69 -3.15 -30.29
CA PHE A 281 14.14 -3.03 -30.47
C PHE A 281 14.66 -3.64 -31.78
N ARG A 282 13.76 -3.95 -32.71
CA ARG A 282 14.08 -4.49 -34.05
C ARG A 282 14.74 -5.88 -34.04
N HIS A 283 14.62 -6.62 -32.93
CA HIS A 283 15.04 -8.03 -32.82
C HIS A 283 13.92 -8.96 -33.29
N PHE A 284 13.55 -8.85 -34.58
CA PHE A 284 12.36 -9.50 -35.12
C PHE A 284 12.47 -11.03 -35.18
N THR A 285 13.67 -11.57 -35.45
CA THR A 285 13.91 -13.01 -35.52
C THR A 285 13.64 -13.65 -34.17
N GLU A 286 14.30 -13.12 -33.14
CA GLU A 286 14.20 -13.56 -31.75
C GLU A 286 12.80 -13.32 -31.17
N ALA A 287 12.15 -12.22 -31.53
CA ALA A 287 10.80 -11.90 -31.10
C ALA A 287 9.73 -12.93 -31.50
N ASN A 288 10.00 -13.69 -32.57
CA ASN A 288 9.08 -14.69 -33.13
C ASN A 288 9.44 -16.13 -32.72
N ASP A 289 10.44 -16.30 -31.85
CA ASP A 289 10.88 -17.60 -31.33
C ASP A 289 10.64 -17.69 -29.81
N PRO A 290 9.45 -18.17 -29.38
CA PRO A 290 9.14 -18.29 -27.96
C PRO A 290 10.02 -19.32 -27.23
N HIS A 291 10.57 -20.32 -27.94
CA HIS A 291 11.49 -21.30 -27.37
C HIS A 291 12.83 -20.65 -27.05
N TRP A 292 13.39 -19.88 -27.99
CA TRP A 292 14.59 -19.09 -27.77
C TRP A 292 14.40 -18.07 -26.65
N ILE A 293 13.27 -17.36 -26.61
CA ILE A 293 12.97 -16.38 -25.55
C ILE A 293 13.00 -17.06 -24.18
N ARG A 294 12.28 -18.19 -24.02
CA ARG A 294 12.25 -18.93 -22.74
C ARG A 294 13.62 -19.48 -22.37
N GLY A 295 14.35 -20.04 -23.33
CA GLY A 295 15.72 -20.53 -23.11
C GLY A 295 16.64 -19.42 -22.62
N THR A 296 16.57 -18.24 -23.25
CA THR A 296 17.37 -17.06 -22.89
C THR A 296 16.97 -16.49 -21.53
N LEU A 297 15.68 -16.46 -21.20
CA LEU A 297 15.20 -16.06 -19.87
C LEU A 297 15.77 -16.98 -18.78
N LYS A 298 15.77 -18.31 -19.00
CA LYS A 298 16.37 -19.28 -18.08
C LYS A 298 17.88 -19.09 -17.94
N ALA A 299 18.59 -19.01 -19.06
CA ALA A 299 20.05 -18.82 -19.07
C ALA A 299 20.47 -17.49 -18.44
N SER A 300 19.63 -16.45 -18.51
CA SER A 300 19.91 -15.16 -17.88
C SER A 300 20.09 -15.25 -16.36
N GLY A 301 19.52 -16.28 -15.70
CA GLY A 301 19.71 -16.50 -14.27
C GLY A 301 21.16 -16.72 -13.87
N ASP A 302 21.99 -17.25 -14.76
CA ASP A 302 23.40 -17.56 -14.49
C ASP A 302 24.32 -16.34 -14.58
N ALA A 303 23.84 -15.25 -15.18
CA ALA A 303 24.67 -14.11 -15.53
C ALA A 303 24.95 -13.13 -14.37
N PHE A 304 24.42 -13.38 -13.17
CA PHE A 304 24.39 -12.43 -12.05
C PHE A 304 25.35 -12.75 -10.89
N GLY A 305 26.50 -13.36 -11.19
CA GLY A 305 27.58 -13.58 -10.22
C GLY A 305 27.13 -14.28 -8.94
N SER A 306 27.37 -13.67 -7.77
CA SER A 306 27.03 -14.24 -6.46
C SER A 306 25.52 -14.43 -6.23
N ASP A 307 24.66 -13.72 -6.97
CA ASP A 307 23.21 -13.82 -6.83
C ASP A 307 22.56 -14.76 -7.86
N ALA A 308 23.35 -15.39 -8.72
CA ALA A 308 22.86 -16.26 -9.81
C ALA A 308 21.84 -17.30 -9.31
N GLU A 309 22.09 -17.96 -8.17
CA GLU A 309 21.16 -18.95 -7.62
C GLU A 309 19.80 -18.38 -7.20
N LYS A 310 19.78 -17.15 -6.66
CA LYS A 310 18.52 -16.50 -6.29
C LYS A 310 17.74 -16.06 -7.52
N VAL A 311 18.44 -15.55 -8.55
CA VAL A 311 17.81 -15.15 -9.80
C VAL A 311 17.30 -16.36 -10.57
N ARG A 312 18.06 -17.46 -10.63
CA ARG A 312 17.59 -18.74 -11.19
C ARG A 312 16.29 -19.20 -10.55
N ARG A 313 16.20 -19.24 -9.21
CA ARG A 313 14.97 -19.60 -8.51
C ARG A 313 13.81 -18.67 -8.85
N PHE A 314 14.06 -17.37 -8.94
CA PHE A 314 13.05 -16.39 -9.37
C PHE A 314 12.54 -16.64 -10.79
N VAL A 315 13.44 -16.92 -11.73
CA VAL A 315 13.08 -17.25 -13.12
C VAL A 315 12.33 -18.59 -13.19
N HIS A 316 12.79 -19.61 -12.47
CA HIS A 316 12.13 -20.92 -12.41
C HIS A 316 10.75 -20.87 -11.79
N HIS A 317 10.52 -20.00 -10.79
CA HIS A 317 9.19 -19.80 -10.23
C HIS A 317 8.18 -19.39 -11.30
N ARG A 318 8.57 -18.57 -12.29
CA ARG A 318 7.70 -18.17 -13.40
C ARG A 318 7.33 -19.34 -14.35
N ASP A 319 8.20 -20.32 -14.46
CA ASP A 319 8.04 -21.52 -15.29
C ASP A 319 7.37 -22.68 -14.52
N GLY A 320 7.12 -22.51 -13.22
CA GLY A 320 6.53 -23.52 -12.35
C GLY A 320 5.03 -23.75 -12.58
N LYS A 321 4.58 -24.99 -12.38
CA LYS A 321 3.18 -25.42 -12.61
C LYS A 321 2.16 -24.76 -11.66
N GLU A 322 2.62 -24.10 -10.61
CA GLU A 322 1.78 -23.46 -9.59
C GLU A 322 1.18 -22.13 -10.04
N LEU A 323 1.70 -21.52 -11.12
CA LEU A 323 1.16 -20.27 -11.67
C LEU A 323 0.01 -20.54 -12.65
N PRO A 324 -0.99 -19.63 -12.75
CA PRO A 324 -2.13 -19.80 -13.67
C PRO A 324 -1.74 -19.94 -15.15
N ARG A 325 -0.61 -19.35 -15.56
CA ARG A 325 -0.07 -19.39 -16.92
C ARG A 325 1.46 -19.50 -16.89
N PRO A 326 2.03 -20.71 -16.73
CA PRO A 326 3.47 -20.90 -16.84
C PRO A 326 3.93 -20.73 -18.30
N TRP A 327 5.20 -20.36 -18.51
CA TRP A 327 5.74 -20.19 -19.86
C TRP A 327 5.63 -21.45 -20.74
N GLN A 328 5.72 -22.65 -20.14
CA GLN A 328 5.49 -23.90 -20.87
C GLN A 328 4.11 -23.94 -21.55
N ARG A 329 3.04 -23.54 -20.84
CA ARG A 329 1.69 -23.49 -21.39
C ARG A 329 1.57 -22.42 -22.47
N GLU A 330 2.24 -21.27 -22.27
CA GLU A 330 2.28 -20.21 -23.29
C GLU A 330 2.97 -20.69 -24.58
N ILE A 331 4.02 -21.51 -24.47
CA ILE A 331 4.68 -22.14 -25.63
C ILE A 331 3.71 -23.05 -26.36
N GLU A 332 3.01 -23.95 -25.66
CA GLU A 332 2.04 -24.87 -26.28
C GLU A 332 0.93 -24.12 -27.04
N GLU A 333 0.41 -23.04 -26.45
CA GLU A 333 -0.57 -22.15 -27.09
C GLU A 333 0.04 -21.45 -28.32
N LEU A 334 1.27 -20.94 -28.23
CA LEU A 334 1.96 -20.25 -29.33
C LEU A 334 2.36 -21.19 -30.47
N ASP A 335 2.78 -22.42 -30.17
CA ASP A 335 3.10 -23.44 -31.16
C ASP A 335 1.83 -23.90 -31.89
N GLY A 336 0.72 -24.05 -31.16
CA GLY A 336 -0.60 -24.31 -31.74
C GLY A 336 -1.07 -23.20 -32.68
N ASP A 337 -0.93 -21.94 -32.24
CA ASP A 337 -1.21 -20.75 -33.06
C ASP A 337 -0.30 -20.73 -34.30
N ARG A 338 1.01 -21.00 -34.14
CA ARG A 338 1.97 -21.02 -35.24
C ARG A 338 1.63 -22.09 -36.28
N GLY A 339 1.37 -23.32 -35.87
CA GLY A 339 1.01 -24.42 -36.77
C GLY A 339 -0.29 -24.13 -37.54
N SER A 340 -1.26 -23.46 -36.90
CA SER A 340 -2.46 -22.98 -37.59
C SER A 340 -2.13 -21.86 -38.60
N GLY A 341 -1.26 -20.93 -38.22
CA GLY A 341 -0.76 -19.87 -39.08
C GLY A 341 -0.01 -20.36 -40.31
N GLU A 342 0.81 -21.40 -40.18
CA GLU A 342 1.55 -22.02 -41.30
C GLU A 342 0.58 -22.64 -42.32
N LYS A 343 -0.46 -23.35 -41.85
CA LYS A 343 -1.52 -23.88 -42.72
C LYS A 343 -2.25 -22.76 -43.46
N LEU A 344 -2.58 -21.66 -42.78
CA LEU A 344 -3.24 -20.50 -43.40
C LEU A 344 -2.32 -19.79 -44.40
N LEU A 345 -1.02 -19.70 -44.11
CA LEU A 345 -0.04 -19.15 -45.03
C LEU A 345 0.09 -20.00 -46.30
N ASP A 346 0.11 -21.32 -46.17
CA ASP A 346 0.17 -22.22 -47.34
C ASP A 346 -1.08 -22.10 -48.21
N GLN A 347 -2.25 -21.90 -47.61
CA GLN A 347 -3.49 -21.59 -48.33
C GLN A 347 -3.40 -20.23 -49.03
N ALA A 348 -2.91 -19.19 -48.36
CA ALA A 348 -2.68 -17.88 -48.98
C ALA A 348 -1.69 -17.94 -50.16
N ARG A 349 -0.61 -18.74 -50.03
CA ARG A 349 0.34 -19.03 -51.11
C ARG A 349 -0.33 -19.74 -52.28
N ALA A 350 -1.26 -20.66 -52.01
CA ALA A 350 -2.03 -21.34 -53.06
C ALA A 350 -2.93 -20.35 -53.83
N VAL A 351 -3.56 -19.39 -53.15
CA VAL A 351 -4.34 -18.31 -53.80
C VAL A 351 -3.46 -17.47 -54.73
N LEU A 352 -2.29 -17.07 -54.25
CA LEU A 352 -1.33 -16.30 -55.05
C LEU A 352 -0.84 -17.05 -56.29
N ARG A 353 -0.57 -18.36 -56.19
CA ARG A 353 -0.13 -19.18 -57.32
C ARG A 353 -1.24 -19.38 -58.36
N SER A 354 -2.49 -19.54 -57.91
CA SER A 354 -3.64 -19.82 -58.79
C SER A 354 -4.15 -18.58 -59.52
N HIS A 355 -4.17 -17.43 -58.85
CA HIS A 355 -4.78 -16.21 -59.39
C HIS A 355 -3.77 -15.14 -59.79
N GLY A 356 -2.55 -15.18 -59.25
CA GLY A 356 -1.59 -14.09 -59.38
C GLY A 356 -0.60 -14.17 -60.53
N GLY A 357 -0.73 -15.16 -61.41
CA GLY A 357 0.20 -15.37 -62.53
C GLY A 357 1.65 -15.50 -62.06
N ARG A 358 2.60 -15.01 -62.86
CA ARG A 358 4.04 -15.11 -62.55
C ARG A 358 4.41 -14.34 -61.27
N ASP A 359 3.89 -13.12 -61.12
CA ASP A 359 4.21 -12.27 -59.97
C ASP A 359 3.67 -12.83 -58.65
N GLY A 360 2.45 -13.38 -58.66
CA GLY A 360 1.86 -14.05 -57.51
C GLY A 360 2.61 -15.33 -57.14
N ALA A 361 2.99 -16.14 -58.12
CA ALA A 361 3.77 -17.35 -57.88
C ALA A 361 5.14 -17.06 -57.26
N GLN A 362 5.84 -16.02 -57.74
CA GLN A 362 7.10 -15.56 -57.15
C GLN A 362 6.90 -15.04 -55.72
N LEU A 363 5.90 -14.18 -55.50
CA LEU A 363 5.58 -13.68 -54.16
C LEU A 363 5.30 -14.85 -53.19
N ALA A 364 4.49 -15.83 -53.60
CA ALA A 364 4.15 -16.99 -52.78
C ALA A 364 5.39 -17.78 -52.29
N GLY A 365 6.44 -17.85 -53.11
CA GLY A 365 7.71 -18.49 -52.73
C GLY A 365 8.52 -17.70 -51.72
N GLU A 366 8.32 -16.38 -51.64
CA GLU A 366 9.09 -15.47 -50.79
C GLU A 366 8.38 -15.08 -49.49
N LEU A 367 7.06 -15.31 -49.38
CA LEU A 367 6.32 -15.06 -48.14
C LEU A 367 6.76 -16.02 -47.05
N SER A 368 6.89 -15.54 -45.81
CA SER A 368 7.06 -16.39 -44.62
C SER A 368 6.13 -15.95 -43.50
N LEU A 369 5.85 -16.84 -42.54
CA LEU A 369 4.95 -16.53 -41.44
C LEU A 369 5.63 -15.51 -40.51
N GLY A 370 4.96 -14.37 -40.28
CA GLY A 370 5.34 -13.41 -39.24
C GLY A 370 4.63 -13.70 -37.92
N GLY A 371 3.41 -14.21 -37.96
CA GLY A 371 2.66 -14.67 -36.79
C GLY A 371 1.18 -14.90 -37.12
N TYR A 372 0.47 -15.56 -36.22
CA TYR A 372 -0.97 -15.73 -36.32
C TYR A 372 -1.64 -15.45 -34.98
N ILE A 373 -2.75 -14.72 -35.03
CA ILE A 373 -3.63 -14.50 -33.89
C ILE A 373 -4.98 -15.09 -34.29
N ALA A 374 -5.41 -16.13 -33.58
CA ALA A 374 -6.71 -16.75 -33.82
C ALA A 374 -7.87 -15.77 -33.58
N PRO A 375 -9.00 -15.92 -34.31
CA PRO A 375 -10.24 -15.20 -34.03
C PRO A 375 -10.63 -15.37 -32.56
N ARG A 376 -11.08 -14.30 -31.91
CA ARG A 376 -11.41 -14.32 -30.49
C ARG A 376 -12.43 -13.26 -30.11
N ARG A 377 -13.22 -13.53 -29.08
CA ARG A 377 -14.18 -12.58 -28.53
C ARG A 377 -13.58 -11.80 -27.36
N ILE A 378 -13.54 -10.48 -27.45
CA ILE A 378 -13.01 -9.59 -26.40
C ILE A 378 -14.08 -8.56 -26.04
N GLY A 379 -14.50 -8.54 -24.77
CA GLY A 379 -15.51 -7.57 -24.32
C GLY A 379 -16.85 -7.68 -25.03
N GLY A 380 -17.20 -8.87 -25.53
CA GLY A 380 -18.43 -9.10 -26.29
C GLY A 380 -18.31 -8.90 -27.81
N GLU A 381 -17.22 -8.32 -28.29
CA GLU A 381 -16.93 -8.10 -29.72
C GLU A 381 -16.11 -9.25 -30.31
N ASP A 382 -16.51 -9.74 -31.49
CA ASP A 382 -15.72 -10.70 -32.25
C ASP A 382 -14.58 -9.99 -32.97
N ARG A 383 -13.35 -10.45 -32.73
CA ARG A 383 -12.15 -9.95 -33.39
C ARG A 383 -11.72 -10.95 -34.47
N PRO A 384 -11.44 -10.49 -35.70
CA PRO A 384 -11.01 -11.36 -36.77
C PRO A 384 -9.67 -12.02 -36.45
N GLY A 385 -9.45 -13.19 -37.03
CA GLY A 385 -8.14 -13.81 -37.08
C GLY A 385 -7.18 -12.92 -37.87
N GLN A 386 -5.94 -12.79 -37.42
CA GLN A 386 -4.93 -11.97 -38.08
C GLN A 386 -3.74 -12.83 -38.46
N LEU A 387 -3.54 -13.02 -39.77
CA LEU A 387 -2.37 -13.69 -40.33
C LEU A 387 -1.33 -12.64 -40.73
N TYR A 388 -0.28 -12.52 -39.92
CA TYR A 388 0.85 -11.64 -40.20
C TYR A 388 1.88 -12.36 -41.06
N VAL A 389 2.24 -11.75 -42.19
CA VAL A 389 3.15 -12.33 -43.18
C VAL A 389 4.36 -11.42 -43.36
N LEU A 390 5.55 -12.00 -43.32
CA LEU A 390 6.77 -11.30 -43.68
C LEU A 390 6.85 -11.19 -45.21
N VAL A 391 6.87 -9.94 -45.69
CA VAL A 391 6.85 -9.61 -47.12
C VAL A 391 8.15 -8.90 -47.49
N PRO A 392 8.98 -9.39 -48.42
CA PRO A 392 10.16 -8.67 -48.85
C PRO A 392 9.84 -7.24 -49.30
N ARG A 393 10.69 -6.27 -48.95
CA ARG A 393 10.44 -4.84 -49.24
C ARG A 393 10.07 -4.58 -50.70
N HIS A 394 10.79 -5.21 -51.62
CA HIS A 394 10.60 -5.05 -53.06
C HIS A 394 9.31 -5.70 -53.61
N ARG A 395 8.60 -6.50 -52.80
CA ARG A 395 7.33 -7.16 -53.16
C ARG A 395 6.09 -6.55 -52.51
N ARG A 396 6.24 -5.50 -51.69
CA ARG A 396 5.12 -4.95 -50.90
C ARG A 396 3.95 -4.45 -51.76
N ASP A 397 4.21 -3.86 -52.92
CA ASP A 397 3.15 -3.38 -53.80
C ASP A 397 2.41 -4.54 -54.48
N VAL A 398 3.12 -5.61 -54.84
CA VAL A 398 2.51 -6.85 -55.33
C VAL A 398 1.62 -7.46 -54.23
N PHE A 399 2.11 -7.53 -53.00
CA PHE A 399 1.35 -8.05 -51.86
C PHE A 399 0.07 -7.25 -51.61
N ARG A 400 0.13 -5.90 -51.63
CA ARG A 400 -1.06 -5.04 -51.44
C ARG A 400 -2.18 -5.34 -52.43
N ARG A 401 -1.85 -5.62 -53.69
CA ARG A 401 -2.85 -6.00 -54.71
C ARG A 401 -3.59 -7.29 -54.37
N TRP A 402 -2.90 -8.25 -53.75
CA TRP A 402 -3.44 -9.58 -53.46
C TRP A 402 -3.98 -9.74 -52.05
N GLN A 403 -3.68 -8.82 -51.14
CA GLN A 403 -4.03 -8.90 -49.72
C GLN A 403 -5.53 -9.16 -49.49
N ALA A 404 -6.39 -8.41 -50.18
CA ALA A 404 -7.85 -8.56 -50.04
C ALA A 404 -8.34 -9.91 -50.61
N ALA A 405 -7.75 -10.39 -51.70
CA ALA A 405 -8.11 -11.68 -52.29
C ALA A 405 -7.73 -12.85 -51.36
N MET A 406 -6.52 -12.82 -50.80
CA MET A 406 -6.09 -13.82 -49.80
C MET A 406 -6.99 -13.81 -48.56
N SER A 407 -7.30 -12.62 -48.03
CA SER A 407 -8.16 -12.50 -46.83
C SER A 407 -9.58 -13.02 -47.07
N ARG A 408 -10.17 -12.72 -48.24
CA ARG A 408 -11.50 -13.22 -48.60
C ARG A 408 -11.54 -14.75 -48.75
N ASP A 409 -10.57 -15.34 -49.45
CA ASP A 409 -10.53 -16.79 -49.64
C ASP A 409 -10.35 -17.53 -48.30
N LEU A 410 -9.43 -17.06 -47.44
CA LEU A 410 -9.25 -17.64 -46.11
C LEU A 410 -10.53 -17.51 -45.26
N THR A 411 -11.17 -16.34 -45.27
CA THR A 411 -12.43 -16.12 -44.54
C THR A 411 -13.53 -17.09 -45.00
N GLN A 412 -13.67 -17.28 -46.32
CA GLN A 412 -14.66 -18.19 -46.89
C GLN A 412 -14.40 -19.66 -46.50
N ARG A 413 -13.14 -20.10 -46.48
CA ARG A 413 -12.79 -21.50 -46.16
C ARG A 413 -12.98 -21.86 -44.70
N HIS A 414 -12.79 -20.90 -43.79
CA HIS A 414 -12.76 -21.16 -42.35
C HIS A 414 -14.02 -20.69 -41.61
N GLY A 415 -14.97 -20.06 -42.29
CA GLY A 415 -16.24 -19.63 -41.70
C GLY A 415 -16.13 -18.53 -40.65
N GLY A 416 -14.95 -17.92 -40.52
CA GLY A 416 -14.66 -16.79 -39.62
C GLY A 416 -13.74 -15.80 -40.32
N GLU A 417 -13.89 -14.51 -40.01
CA GLU A 417 -13.11 -13.45 -40.64
C GLU A 417 -11.60 -13.62 -40.34
N ILE A 418 -10.80 -13.75 -41.40
CA ILE A 418 -9.34 -13.83 -41.34
C ILE A 418 -8.76 -12.76 -42.25
N VAL A 419 -7.97 -11.86 -41.66
CA VAL A 419 -7.31 -10.77 -42.36
C VAL A 419 -5.82 -11.08 -42.50
N VAL A 420 -5.32 -11.03 -43.72
CA VAL A 420 -3.89 -11.17 -44.04
C VAL A 420 -3.25 -9.80 -43.98
N LEU A 421 -2.17 -9.65 -43.19
CA LEU A 421 -1.51 -8.37 -42.93
C LEU A 421 0.00 -8.50 -43.20
N PRO A 422 0.66 -7.45 -43.71
CA PRO A 422 2.12 -7.45 -43.73
C PRO A 422 2.63 -7.24 -42.30
N ASP A 423 3.57 -8.07 -41.86
CA ASP A 423 4.21 -7.87 -40.55
C ASP A 423 5.05 -6.58 -40.57
N ARG A 424 4.99 -5.79 -39.49
CA ARG A 424 5.70 -4.51 -39.36
C ARG A 424 7.22 -4.70 -39.38
N GLY A 425 7.71 -5.91 -39.09
CA GLY A 425 9.13 -6.30 -39.17
C GLY A 425 9.68 -6.57 -40.57
N SER A 426 8.85 -6.47 -41.62
CA SER A 426 9.17 -6.80 -43.02
C SER A 426 10.18 -5.85 -43.71
N GLY A 427 11.13 -5.29 -42.97
CA GLY A 427 12.14 -4.35 -43.45
C GLY A 427 13.49 -4.43 -42.75
N GLY A 428 13.90 -5.56 -42.17
CA GLY A 428 15.29 -5.81 -41.75
C GLY A 428 16.05 -6.57 -42.82
N ALA A 429 17.32 -6.22 -43.06
CA ALA A 429 18.13 -6.61 -44.20
C ALA A 429 18.27 -8.13 -44.45
N ARG A 430 18.06 -8.52 -45.72
CA ARG A 430 18.98 -9.37 -46.49
C ARG A 430 19.29 -8.64 -47.79
#